data_AF-A0A7V6H3R7-F1
#
_entry.id   AF-A0A7V6H3R7-F1
#
_cell.length_a   1.000
_cell.length_b   1.000
_cell.length_c   1.000
_cell.angle_alpha   90.00
_cell.angle_beta   90.00
_cell.angle_gamma   90.00
#
_symmetry.space_group_name_H-M   'P 1'
#
loop_
_entity.id
_entity.type
_entity.pdbx_description
1 polymer ?
#
loop_
_entity_poly.entity_id
_entity_poly.type
_entity_poly.pdbx_seq_one_letter_code
_entity_poly.pdbx_strand_id
1 'polypeptide(L)'
;MNENQNHYRGKTPPQNIHRGQPRQTLVNNGHYYGDKNRMNTKASRASKNNGFVGRKTNRPIKSGDKRRFPKLLFALLIILLLAAGAYYGLQKIRENKVAAEIAPYENVYGAEIYINDVPIAGLTPSQALEAVSAKMYERTQAWQLDLTYNGWKFYTLSYNTLGISFSESTLYPYLNEAWALTHTGDVYMRKQAILNRKNNPYRVYTTKQEFNDSNLTDILVQIANSIYKEPMDAMLIQFRPDDANPFLIREEQVGMSLDVESAKQKILEMAASGVGGKFEIEPTTIQPKITKVQVEQKVALRAEASTAISKYSTDNRNNNIRISLAKINGTILEPGETLSFNKVVGPRTIKAGFFEADEMVKGDLVTGVGGGVCQSSSTLYQAALKAGMSITDRDIHSAPVLYTEKGFDATVFLSRDRNIDFKFKNTSSSRIYITAHVIKGSSKNSLICRIRIYGESLGDGVIYKLKSVTDQVLKTDEIIYVPDKEQECVVYKDETKLKRKAEDGYIVSTYLRKYQHGNLIEETLISRDEYKPKPTEYWQGTTYR
;
A
#
# COMPACT_ATOMS: atom_id res chain seq x y z
N MET A 1 -14.58 5.87 41.43
CA MET A 1 -14.11 7.25 41.69
C MET A 1 -12.75 7.41 41.02
N ASN A 2 -12.55 8.51 40.31
CA ASN A 2 -11.29 9.08 39.80
C ASN A 2 -10.37 8.08 39.07
N GLU A 3 -10.31 8.03 37.74
CA GLU A 3 -9.87 9.09 36.81
C GLU A 3 -8.54 9.76 37.18
N ASN A 4 -7.62 9.77 36.23
CA ASN A 4 -6.62 10.83 36.11
C ASN A 4 -6.16 10.94 34.65
N GLN A 5 -6.55 12.01 33.97
CA GLN A 5 -6.02 12.36 32.64
C GLN A 5 -4.69 13.10 32.79
N ASN A 6 -3.90 13.17 31.70
CA ASN A 6 -2.85 14.19 31.60
C ASN A 6 -2.89 14.89 30.24
N HIS A 7 -3.06 16.20 30.27
CA HIS A 7 -3.00 17.11 29.13
C HIS A 7 -1.62 17.79 29.11
N TYR A 8 -1.08 18.06 27.91
CA TYR A 8 -0.02 19.06 27.73
C TYR A 8 -0.30 19.88 26.47
N ARG A 9 -0.28 21.22 26.58
CA ARG A 9 -0.61 22.11 25.47
C ARG A 9 0.15 23.43 25.51
N GLY A 10 1.02 23.61 24.51
CA GLY A 10 1.37 24.92 23.92
C GLY A 10 2.49 25.74 24.59
N LYS A 11 3.31 26.36 23.72
CA LYS A 11 3.54 27.83 23.67
C LYS A 11 4.31 28.21 22.39
N THR A 12 3.89 29.31 21.75
CA THR A 12 4.60 30.04 20.67
C THR A 12 4.85 31.48 21.12
N PRO A 13 5.91 32.14 20.59
CA PRO A 13 5.77 33.50 20.03
C PRO A 13 6.80 33.77 18.87
N PRO A 14 6.98 35.01 18.32
CA PRO A 14 5.96 35.87 17.67
C PRO A 14 6.40 36.62 16.37
N GLN A 15 5.40 37.07 15.59
CA GLN A 15 5.27 38.37 14.84
C GLN A 15 6.35 38.95 13.88
N ASN A 16 5.94 39.21 12.62
CA ASN A 16 5.75 40.53 11.94
C ASN A 16 5.36 40.29 10.46
N ILE A 17 4.36 40.89 9.78
CA ILE A 17 3.75 42.25 9.70
C ILE A 17 4.51 43.24 8.80
N HIS A 18 3.94 43.54 7.62
CA HIS A 18 3.89 44.91 7.05
C HIS A 18 2.72 45.07 6.03
N ARG A 19 2.25 46.31 5.82
CA ARG A 19 1.21 46.71 4.84
C ARG A 19 1.80 47.62 3.75
N GLY A 20 1.16 47.68 2.56
CA GLY A 20 1.46 48.67 1.51
C GLY A 20 0.36 48.85 0.46
N GLN A 21 -0.04 50.10 0.20
CA GLN A 21 -1.01 50.63 -0.79
C GLN A 21 -0.78 52.17 -0.88
N PRO A 22 -1.42 52.99 -1.74
CA PRO A 22 -2.10 52.75 -3.03
C PRO A 22 -1.77 53.83 -4.13
N ARG A 23 -2.34 53.70 -5.35
CA ARG A 23 -2.94 54.76 -6.24
C ARG A 23 -3.41 54.10 -7.56
N GLN A 24 -4.64 54.31 -8.05
CA GLN A 24 -5.14 55.39 -8.94
C GLN A 24 -4.37 55.49 -10.27
N THR A 25 -5.01 55.61 -11.46
CA THR A 25 -6.22 56.39 -11.81
C THR A 25 -7.13 55.78 -12.90
N LEU A 26 -8.42 56.16 -12.92
CA LEU A 26 -9.28 56.63 -14.06
C LEU A 26 -9.12 55.95 -15.47
N VAL A 27 -10.15 55.60 -16.25
CA VAL A 27 -11.65 55.73 -16.24
C VAL A 27 -12.20 54.66 -17.25
N ASN A 28 -13.48 54.35 -17.53
CA ASN A 28 -14.70 55.15 -17.85
C ASN A 28 -16.02 54.31 -17.71
N ASN A 29 -17.15 54.94 -18.07
CA ASN A 29 -18.52 54.41 -18.27
C ASN A 29 -18.62 53.24 -19.29
N GLY A 30 -19.65 52.36 -19.29
CA GLY A 30 -20.85 52.19 -18.46
C GLY A 30 -21.64 50.92 -18.94
N HIS A 31 -22.29 50.11 -18.09
CA HIS A 31 -23.59 50.31 -17.39
C HIS A 31 -24.82 50.31 -18.33
N TYR A 32 -25.89 49.51 -18.14
CA TYR A 32 -26.15 48.40 -17.18
C TYR A 32 -27.31 47.47 -17.67
N TYR A 33 -27.47 46.29 -17.06
CA TYR A 33 -28.71 45.46 -17.05
C TYR A 33 -29.90 46.17 -16.35
N GLY A 34 -31.15 45.67 -16.43
CA GLY A 34 -32.28 46.34 -15.73
C GLY A 34 -33.63 45.67 -15.40
N ASP A 35 -34.00 44.49 -15.93
CA ASP A 35 -35.10 43.61 -15.43
C ASP A 35 -36.54 44.19 -15.22
N LYS A 36 -37.42 43.37 -14.61
CA LYS A 36 -38.91 43.49 -14.51
C LYS A 36 -39.36 44.06 -13.15
N ASN A 37 -40.62 44.52 -13.01
CA ASN A 37 -41.79 43.69 -12.61
C ASN A 37 -43.01 44.51 -12.06
N ARG A 38 -44.17 43.83 -11.96
CA ARG A 38 -45.34 44.05 -11.05
C ARG A 38 -46.25 45.31 -11.15
N MET A 39 -47.46 45.04 -11.64
CA MET A 39 -48.76 45.12 -10.92
C MET A 39 -49.32 46.45 -10.34
N ASN A 40 -50.48 46.84 -10.92
CA ASN A 40 -51.79 46.99 -10.24
C ASN A 40 -52.02 48.10 -9.19
N THR A 41 -52.93 49.05 -9.47
CA THR A 41 -54.17 49.32 -8.69
C THR A 41 -55.04 50.42 -9.34
N LYS A 42 -56.23 50.70 -8.78
CA LYS A 42 -57.24 51.64 -9.32
C LYS A 42 -57.29 52.98 -8.56
N ALA A 43 -57.87 53.98 -9.25
CA ALA A 43 -58.94 54.90 -8.79
C ALA A 43 -58.61 56.37 -8.46
N SER A 44 -59.64 57.20 -8.73
CA SER A 44 -59.85 58.59 -8.29
C SER A 44 -58.97 59.69 -8.91
N ARG A 45 -59.33 60.99 -8.87
CA ARG A 45 -60.59 61.71 -9.24
C ARG A 45 -60.25 63.22 -9.26
N ALA A 46 -61.10 64.06 -9.89
CA ALA A 46 -61.08 65.54 -9.81
C ALA A 46 -59.87 66.27 -10.47
N SER A 47 -59.93 67.56 -10.88
CA SER A 47 -61.05 68.47 -11.22
C SER A 47 -60.50 69.80 -11.84
N LYS A 48 -61.37 70.58 -12.51
CA LYS A 48 -61.20 72.00 -12.95
C LYS A 48 -60.19 72.29 -14.10
N ASN A 49 -60.35 73.36 -14.92
CA ASN A 49 -61.56 74.07 -15.43
C ASN A 49 -61.18 75.04 -16.58
N ASN A 50 -62.20 75.65 -17.22
CA ASN A 50 -62.13 76.78 -18.18
C ASN A 50 -61.54 76.44 -19.58
N GLY A 51 -61.87 77.12 -20.69
CA GLY A 51 -62.80 78.26 -20.90
C GLY A 51 -63.17 78.41 -22.40
N PHE A 52 -64.15 79.26 -22.73
CA PHE A 52 -64.87 79.27 -24.03
C PHE A 52 -64.62 80.54 -24.89
N VAL A 53 -65.17 80.58 -26.12
CA VAL A 53 -65.30 81.74 -27.07
C VAL A 53 -64.01 82.12 -27.85
N GLY A 54 -64.02 82.48 -29.16
CA GLY A 54 -65.03 82.32 -30.23
C GLY A 54 -65.49 83.61 -30.96
N ARG A 55 -64.95 83.96 -32.15
CA ARG A 55 -65.60 84.96 -33.06
C ARG A 55 -65.21 84.83 -34.55
N LYS A 56 -65.99 85.50 -35.41
CA LYS A 56 -65.93 85.53 -36.90
C LYS A 56 -65.36 86.85 -37.44
N THR A 57 -64.80 86.83 -38.65
CA THR A 57 -64.79 87.95 -39.63
C THR A 57 -65.12 87.40 -41.04
N ASN A 58 -65.47 88.27 -42.01
CA ASN A 58 -66.19 87.86 -43.23
C ASN A 58 -66.10 88.91 -44.38
N ARG A 59 -66.35 88.51 -45.64
CA ARG A 59 -66.58 89.32 -46.89
C ARG A 59 -65.34 89.89 -47.64
N PRO A 60 -65.41 90.24 -48.96
CA PRO A 60 -66.35 89.80 -50.03
C PRO A 60 -65.79 89.56 -51.48
N ILE A 61 -66.27 88.49 -52.13
CA ILE A 61 -66.84 88.39 -53.51
C ILE A 61 -66.18 89.11 -54.74
N LYS A 62 -65.72 88.33 -55.76
CA LYS A 62 -66.26 88.21 -57.17
C LYS A 62 -65.22 87.54 -58.12
N SER A 63 -65.53 86.87 -59.25
CA SER A 63 -66.70 86.05 -59.68
C SER A 63 -66.46 85.42 -61.08
N GLY A 64 -66.70 84.12 -61.27
CA GLY A 64 -66.72 83.41 -62.58
C GLY A 64 -65.79 82.17 -62.64
N ASP A 65 -66.09 81.06 -63.33
CA ASP A 65 -67.33 80.67 -64.05
C ASP A 65 -67.58 79.12 -64.03
N LYS A 66 -68.69 78.68 -64.64
CA LYS A 66 -69.39 77.37 -64.57
C LYS A 66 -68.61 76.04 -64.46
N ARG A 67 -69.05 75.24 -63.48
CA ARG A 67 -69.58 73.84 -63.58
C ARG A 67 -68.81 72.77 -64.38
N ARG A 68 -68.36 71.69 -63.70
CA ARG A 68 -68.67 70.23 -63.93
C ARG A 68 -67.58 69.30 -63.36
N PHE A 69 -67.55 68.97 -62.05
CA PHE A 69 -66.56 68.02 -61.50
C PHE A 69 -66.95 66.96 -60.44
N PRO A 70 -68.12 66.96 -59.76
CA PRO A 70 -68.35 65.98 -58.67
C PRO A 70 -68.63 64.55 -59.16
N LYS A 71 -69.22 64.38 -60.36
CA LYS A 71 -69.64 63.05 -60.85
C LYS A 71 -68.47 62.14 -61.29
N LEU A 72 -67.40 62.72 -61.86
CA LEU A 72 -66.25 61.92 -62.32
C LEU A 72 -65.48 61.31 -61.14
N LEU A 73 -65.21 62.12 -60.11
CA LEU A 73 -64.54 61.67 -58.88
C LEU A 73 -65.31 60.56 -58.16
N PHE A 74 -66.65 60.68 -58.08
CA PHE A 74 -67.49 59.64 -57.46
C PHE A 74 -67.50 58.34 -58.29
N ALA A 75 -67.57 58.43 -59.62
CA ALA A 75 -67.47 57.26 -60.50
C ALA A 75 -66.08 56.58 -60.42
N LEU A 76 -65.00 57.36 -60.38
CA LEU A 76 -63.64 56.84 -60.28
C LEU A 76 -63.38 56.19 -58.92
N LEU A 77 -63.96 56.74 -57.84
CA LEU A 77 -63.91 56.15 -56.50
C LEU A 77 -64.73 54.85 -56.40
N ILE A 78 -65.89 54.77 -57.09
CA ILE A 78 -66.64 53.50 -57.25
C ILE A 78 -65.84 52.48 -58.06
N ILE A 79 -65.18 52.88 -59.15
CA ILE A 79 -64.32 52.00 -59.95
C ILE A 79 -63.12 51.52 -59.12
N LEU A 80 -62.52 52.37 -58.29
CA LEU A 80 -61.46 51.97 -57.34
C LEU A 80 -61.97 51.01 -56.27
N LEU A 81 -63.18 51.20 -55.72
CA LEU A 81 -63.79 50.28 -54.76
C LEU A 81 -64.16 48.93 -55.41
N LEU A 82 -64.64 48.93 -56.65
CA LEU A 82 -64.91 47.70 -57.42
C LEU A 82 -63.62 46.99 -57.83
N ALA A 83 -62.58 47.72 -58.22
CA ALA A 83 -61.26 47.16 -58.52
C ALA A 83 -60.58 46.61 -57.26
N ALA A 84 -60.69 47.30 -56.12
CA ALA A 84 -60.22 46.80 -54.83
C ALA A 84 -61.03 45.58 -54.37
N GLY A 85 -62.36 45.59 -54.51
CA GLY A 85 -63.22 44.45 -54.20
C GLY A 85 -62.94 43.23 -55.10
N ALA A 86 -62.71 43.44 -56.38
CA ALA A 86 -62.28 42.40 -57.32
C ALA A 86 -60.86 41.92 -57.04
N TYR A 87 -59.94 42.80 -56.65
CA TYR A 87 -58.58 42.45 -56.24
C TYR A 87 -58.58 41.60 -54.96
N TYR A 88 -59.28 42.04 -53.90
CA TYR A 88 -59.47 41.27 -52.67
C TYR A 88 -60.22 39.95 -52.93
N GLY A 89 -61.21 39.94 -53.83
CA GLY A 89 -61.92 38.72 -54.24
C GLY A 89 -61.00 37.72 -54.96
N LEU A 90 -60.21 38.19 -55.93
CA LEU A 90 -59.21 37.39 -56.64
C LEU A 90 -58.08 36.94 -55.72
N GLN A 91 -57.65 37.79 -54.78
CA GLN A 91 -56.70 37.44 -53.74
C GLN A 91 -57.28 36.36 -52.83
N LYS A 92 -58.54 36.48 -52.38
CA LYS A 92 -59.21 35.45 -51.57
C LYS A 92 -59.38 34.13 -52.33
N ILE A 93 -59.70 34.17 -53.63
CA ILE A 93 -59.74 32.97 -54.48
C ILE A 93 -58.33 32.34 -54.62
N ARG A 94 -57.27 33.14 -54.72
CA ARG A 94 -55.88 32.64 -54.75
C ARG A 94 -55.45 32.07 -53.39
N GLU A 95 -55.74 32.77 -52.29
CA GLU A 95 -55.52 32.30 -50.92
C GLU A 95 -56.26 30.99 -50.67
N ASN A 96 -57.52 30.87 -51.08
CA ASN A 96 -58.30 29.63 -50.93
C ASN A 96 -57.74 28.47 -51.77
N LYS A 97 -57.18 28.73 -52.96
CA LYS A 97 -56.46 27.70 -53.74
C LYS A 97 -55.16 27.27 -53.05
N VAL A 98 -54.36 28.23 -52.60
CA VAL A 98 -53.10 27.95 -51.88
C VAL A 98 -53.37 27.26 -50.53
N ALA A 99 -54.49 27.58 -49.87
CA ALA A 99 -54.97 26.90 -48.68
C ALA A 99 -55.36 25.45 -48.98
N ALA A 100 -56.11 25.19 -50.05
CA ALA A 100 -56.45 23.84 -50.48
C ALA A 100 -55.20 23.00 -50.83
N GLU A 101 -54.14 23.62 -51.37
CA GLU A 101 -52.86 22.95 -51.62
C GLU A 101 -52.06 22.61 -50.34
N ILE A 102 -52.23 23.37 -49.24
CA ILE A 102 -51.58 23.08 -47.94
C ILE A 102 -52.51 22.41 -46.92
N ALA A 103 -53.80 22.25 -47.21
CA ALA A 103 -54.78 21.61 -46.32
C ALA A 103 -54.38 20.19 -45.85
N PRO A 104 -53.70 19.34 -46.66
CA PRO A 104 -53.17 18.06 -46.18
C PRO A 104 -52.15 18.19 -45.04
N TYR A 105 -51.54 19.37 -44.87
CA TYR A 105 -50.59 19.74 -43.82
C TYR A 105 -51.19 20.69 -42.78
N GLU A 106 -52.52 20.81 -42.67
CA GLU A 106 -53.13 21.78 -41.75
C GLU A 106 -53.04 21.34 -40.28
N ASN A 107 -53.17 20.03 -40.03
CA ASN A 107 -53.20 19.42 -38.70
C ASN A 107 -52.02 18.46 -38.43
N VAL A 108 -51.00 18.45 -39.30
CA VAL A 108 -49.86 17.51 -39.25
C VAL A 108 -48.55 18.20 -39.63
N TYR A 109 -47.41 17.69 -39.15
CA TYR A 109 -46.09 18.27 -39.48
C TYR A 109 -45.80 18.24 -40.99
N GLY A 110 -45.10 19.26 -41.47
CA GLY A 110 -44.64 19.33 -42.86
C GLY A 110 -43.64 18.22 -43.23
N ALA A 111 -43.40 18.06 -44.54
CA ALA A 111 -42.44 17.11 -45.10
C ALA A 111 -41.01 17.33 -44.56
N GLU A 112 -40.17 16.27 -44.58
CA GLU A 112 -38.74 16.32 -44.22
C GLU A 112 -38.42 16.91 -42.83
N ILE A 113 -39.21 16.55 -41.81
CA ILE A 113 -39.00 16.94 -40.41
C ILE A 113 -38.70 15.70 -39.57
N TYR A 114 -37.57 15.72 -38.86
CA TYR A 114 -37.07 14.62 -38.03
C TYR A 114 -36.65 15.08 -36.62
N ILE A 115 -36.97 14.29 -35.60
CA ILE A 115 -36.46 14.44 -34.22
C ILE A 115 -35.79 13.13 -33.82
N ASN A 116 -34.51 13.16 -33.42
CA ASN A 116 -33.71 11.96 -33.15
C ASN A 116 -33.77 10.91 -34.28
N ASP A 117 -33.72 11.40 -35.53
CA ASP A 117 -33.91 10.64 -36.77
C ASP A 117 -35.26 9.93 -36.97
N VAL A 118 -36.22 10.07 -36.05
CA VAL A 118 -37.62 9.68 -36.26
C VAL A 118 -38.29 10.67 -37.22
N PRO A 119 -38.83 10.22 -38.38
CA PRO A 119 -39.62 11.08 -39.25
C PRO A 119 -40.97 11.39 -38.58
N ILE A 120 -41.30 12.67 -38.43
CA ILE A 120 -42.60 13.10 -37.89
C ILE A 120 -43.50 13.78 -38.94
N ALA A 121 -43.00 13.94 -40.16
CA ALA A 121 -43.76 14.45 -41.30
C ALA A 121 -45.07 13.67 -41.52
N GLY A 122 -46.19 14.38 -41.66
CA GLY A 122 -47.52 13.78 -41.84
C GLY A 122 -48.17 13.22 -40.57
N LEU A 123 -47.50 13.26 -39.41
CA LEU A 123 -48.10 12.91 -38.12
C LEU A 123 -48.80 14.12 -37.48
N THR A 124 -49.86 13.89 -36.72
CA THR A 124 -50.43 14.92 -35.81
C THR A 124 -49.49 15.17 -34.63
N PRO A 125 -49.64 16.29 -33.88
CA PRO A 125 -48.85 16.55 -32.66
C PRO A 125 -48.83 15.40 -31.65
N SER A 126 -49.95 14.69 -31.47
CA SER A 126 -50.04 13.52 -30.56
C SER A 126 -49.27 12.31 -31.10
N GLN A 127 -49.43 11.99 -32.39
CA GLN A 127 -48.76 10.86 -33.03
C GLN A 127 -47.24 11.07 -33.15
N ALA A 128 -46.79 12.32 -33.33
CA ALA A 128 -45.37 12.65 -33.32
C ALA A 128 -44.76 12.54 -31.92
N LEU A 129 -45.49 12.95 -30.87
CA LEU A 129 -45.07 12.72 -29.49
C LEU A 129 -44.91 11.22 -29.21
N GLU A 130 -45.92 10.42 -29.56
CA GLU A 130 -45.94 8.96 -29.41
C GLU A 130 -44.82 8.26 -30.21
N ALA A 131 -44.62 8.62 -31.48
CA ALA A 131 -43.59 8.01 -32.32
C ALA A 131 -42.17 8.32 -31.82
N VAL A 132 -41.92 9.55 -31.35
CA VAL A 132 -40.61 9.95 -30.81
C VAL A 132 -40.41 9.39 -29.40
N SER A 133 -41.45 9.37 -28.54
CA SER A 133 -41.35 8.80 -27.19
C SER A 133 -41.12 7.29 -27.22
N ALA A 134 -41.83 6.56 -28.08
CA ALA A 134 -41.62 5.13 -28.29
C ALA A 134 -40.18 4.82 -28.75
N LYS A 135 -39.65 5.57 -29.73
CA LYS A 135 -38.27 5.35 -30.21
C LYS A 135 -37.21 5.73 -29.18
N MET A 136 -37.46 6.75 -28.37
CA MET A 136 -36.58 7.07 -27.24
C MET A 136 -36.63 6.00 -26.15
N TYR A 137 -37.80 5.42 -25.87
CA TYR A 137 -37.94 4.30 -24.93
C TYR A 137 -37.23 3.03 -25.42
N GLU A 138 -37.36 2.67 -26.70
CA GLU A 138 -36.55 1.60 -27.30
C GLU A 138 -35.04 1.86 -27.10
N ARG A 139 -34.59 3.09 -27.37
CA ARG A 139 -33.17 3.46 -27.22
C ARG A 139 -32.68 3.42 -25.78
N THR A 140 -33.49 3.79 -24.78
CA THR A 140 -33.09 3.71 -23.36
C THR A 140 -33.01 2.28 -22.84
N GLN A 141 -33.77 1.34 -23.42
CA GLN A 141 -33.78 -0.08 -23.04
C GLN A 141 -32.75 -0.93 -23.84
N ALA A 142 -32.38 -0.51 -25.04
CA ALA A 142 -31.51 -1.29 -25.94
C ALA A 142 -30.02 -1.26 -25.58
N TRP A 143 -29.52 -0.21 -24.93
CA TRP A 143 -28.13 -0.19 -24.44
C TRP A 143 -28.04 -0.90 -23.09
N GLN A 144 -27.18 -1.93 -23.05
CA GLN A 144 -26.88 -2.70 -21.86
C GLN A 144 -25.38 -2.94 -21.75
N LEU A 145 -24.83 -2.82 -20.54
CA LEU A 145 -23.42 -3.06 -20.27
C LEU A 145 -23.27 -3.95 -19.02
N ASP A 146 -22.86 -5.19 -19.24
CA ASP A 146 -22.59 -6.17 -18.18
C ASP A 146 -21.26 -5.86 -17.50
N LEU A 147 -21.30 -5.56 -16.19
CA LEU A 147 -20.10 -5.39 -15.36
C LEU A 147 -19.61 -6.76 -14.87
N THR A 148 -18.45 -7.20 -15.35
CA THR A 148 -17.89 -8.53 -15.07
C THR A 148 -16.52 -8.48 -14.40
N TYR A 149 -16.15 -9.53 -13.66
CA TYR A 149 -14.79 -9.74 -13.18
C TYR A 149 -14.54 -11.24 -12.96
N ASN A 150 -13.45 -11.78 -13.53
CA ASN A 150 -13.12 -13.21 -13.55
C ASN A 150 -14.29 -14.09 -14.06
N GLY A 151 -15.07 -13.57 -15.01
CA GLY A 151 -16.25 -14.25 -15.58
C GLY A 151 -17.51 -14.23 -14.70
N TRP A 152 -17.46 -13.75 -13.46
CA TRP A 152 -18.66 -13.45 -12.68
C TRP A 152 -19.28 -12.13 -13.15
N LYS A 153 -20.62 -12.04 -13.21
CA LYS A 153 -21.34 -10.80 -13.49
C LYS A 153 -21.87 -10.18 -12.19
N PHE A 154 -21.49 -8.93 -11.94
CA PHE A 154 -21.96 -8.15 -10.80
C PHE A 154 -23.26 -7.41 -11.08
N TYR A 155 -23.37 -6.80 -12.26
CA TYR A 155 -24.50 -5.94 -12.61
C TYR A 155 -24.70 -5.83 -14.13
N THR A 156 -25.89 -5.41 -14.57
CA THR A 156 -26.15 -5.01 -15.96
C THR A 156 -26.64 -3.58 -15.95
N LEU A 157 -25.80 -2.65 -16.41
CA LEU A 157 -26.17 -1.24 -16.54
C LEU A 157 -27.11 -1.04 -17.74
N SER A 158 -27.97 -0.04 -17.63
CA SER A 158 -28.79 0.54 -18.69
C SER A 158 -28.78 2.07 -18.58
N TYR A 159 -29.31 2.80 -19.57
CA TYR A 159 -29.39 4.27 -19.48
C TYR A 159 -30.19 4.73 -18.25
N ASN A 160 -31.26 3.99 -17.89
CA ASN A 160 -32.06 4.25 -16.70
C ASN A 160 -31.23 4.16 -15.40
N THR A 161 -30.31 3.20 -15.29
CA THR A 161 -29.45 3.06 -14.09
C THR A 161 -28.40 4.17 -14.00
N LEU A 162 -27.98 4.74 -15.13
CA LEU A 162 -27.14 5.95 -15.19
C LEU A 162 -27.93 7.27 -14.99
N GLY A 163 -29.20 7.16 -14.59
CA GLY A 163 -30.10 8.31 -14.39
C GLY A 163 -30.56 9.01 -15.67
N ILE A 164 -30.21 8.49 -16.85
CA ILE A 164 -30.78 8.95 -18.13
C ILE A 164 -32.19 8.37 -18.25
N SER A 165 -33.13 9.04 -17.58
CA SER A 165 -34.56 8.82 -17.73
C SER A 165 -35.11 9.68 -18.87
N PHE A 166 -35.95 9.08 -19.72
CA PHE A 166 -36.76 9.82 -20.67
C PHE A 166 -38.01 10.41 -19.99
N SER A 167 -38.42 11.62 -20.40
CA SER A 167 -39.71 12.22 -20.05
C SER A 167 -40.28 12.93 -21.27
N GLU A 168 -41.54 12.67 -21.61
CA GLU A 168 -42.25 13.33 -22.72
C GLU A 168 -42.22 14.86 -22.62
N SER A 169 -42.13 15.40 -21.41
CA SER A 169 -42.01 16.84 -21.15
C SER A 169 -40.82 17.50 -21.86
N THR A 170 -39.73 16.77 -22.10
CA THR A 170 -38.53 17.30 -22.79
C THR A 170 -38.68 17.33 -24.31
N LEU A 171 -39.69 16.67 -24.88
CA LEU A 171 -39.97 16.70 -26.32
C LEU A 171 -40.78 17.93 -26.75
N TYR A 172 -41.60 18.51 -25.88
CA TYR A 172 -42.47 19.63 -26.24
C TYR A 172 -41.74 20.83 -26.88
N PRO A 173 -40.55 21.27 -26.43
CA PRO A 173 -39.81 22.35 -27.11
C PRO A 173 -39.50 22.02 -28.57
N TYR A 174 -38.97 20.82 -28.83
CA TYR A 174 -38.59 20.35 -30.16
C TYR A 174 -39.79 20.14 -31.08
N LEU A 175 -40.89 19.60 -30.54
CA LEU A 175 -42.16 19.43 -31.25
C LEU A 175 -42.80 20.79 -31.59
N ASN A 176 -42.82 21.73 -30.64
CA ASN A 176 -43.35 23.08 -30.87
C ASN A 176 -42.50 23.87 -31.90
N GLU A 177 -41.18 23.75 -31.86
CA GLU A 177 -40.27 24.33 -32.86
C GLU A 177 -40.54 23.72 -34.24
N ALA A 178 -40.53 22.38 -34.33
CA ALA A 178 -40.81 21.64 -35.56
C ALA A 178 -42.19 21.98 -36.16
N TRP A 179 -43.20 22.25 -35.32
CA TRP A 179 -44.52 22.69 -35.74
C TRP A 179 -44.48 24.11 -36.32
N ALA A 180 -43.83 25.04 -35.61
CA ALA A 180 -43.68 26.43 -36.02
C ALA A 180 -43.01 26.58 -37.40
N LEU A 181 -42.11 25.66 -37.79
CA LEU A 181 -41.44 25.64 -39.09
C LEU A 181 -42.39 25.64 -40.30
N THR A 182 -43.61 25.10 -40.19
CA THR A 182 -44.59 25.04 -41.31
C THR A 182 -45.98 25.57 -40.97
N HIS A 183 -46.21 25.98 -39.72
CA HIS A 183 -47.52 26.45 -39.23
C HIS A 183 -47.55 27.93 -38.83
N THR A 184 -46.43 28.65 -39.01
CA THR A 184 -46.31 30.09 -38.73
C THR A 184 -46.52 30.93 -40.01
N GLY A 185 -47.13 32.10 -39.87
CA GLY A 185 -47.32 33.06 -40.96
C GLY A 185 -48.59 32.84 -41.78
N ASP A 186 -48.71 33.57 -42.90
CA ASP A 186 -49.85 33.42 -43.80
C ASP A 186 -49.78 32.16 -44.69
N VAL A 187 -50.83 31.93 -45.47
CA VAL A 187 -50.98 30.74 -46.32
C VAL A 187 -49.85 30.61 -47.37
N TYR A 188 -49.31 31.71 -47.87
CA TYR A 188 -48.19 31.72 -48.81
C TYR A 188 -46.86 31.43 -48.10
N MET A 189 -46.63 32.03 -46.92
CA MET A 189 -45.47 31.74 -46.08
C MET A 189 -45.41 30.25 -45.72
N ARG A 190 -46.53 29.69 -45.24
CA ARG A 190 -46.64 28.25 -44.90
C ARG A 190 -46.36 27.36 -46.11
N LYS A 191 -46.93 27.67 -47.29
CA LYS A 191 -46.63 26.92 -48.53
C LYS A 191 -45.15 26.97 -48.90
N GLN A 192 -44.52 28.15 -48.84
CA GLN A 192 -43.08 28.26 -49.12
C GLN A 192 -42.23 27.48 -48.12
N ALA A 193 -42.59 27.49 -46.83
CA ALA A 193 -41.88 26.74 -45.81
C ALA A 193 -41.98 25.22 -46.01
N ILE A 194 -43.17 24.69 -46.31
CA ILE A 194 -43.39 23.27 -46.63
C ILE A 194 -42.60 22.85 -47.87
N LEU A 195 -42.58 23.67 -48.93
CA LEU A 195 -41.80 23.39 -50.14
C LEU A 195 -40.29 23.45 -49.88
N ASN A 196 -39.82 24.40 -49.05
CA ASN A 196 -38.41 24.54 -48.71
C ASN A 196 -37.87 23.31 -47.96
N ARG A 197 -38.68 22.69 -47.07
CA ARG A 197 -38.26 21.48 -46.34
C ARG A 197 -37.81 20.34 -47.26
N LYS A 198 -38.42 20.16 -48.44
CA LYS A 198 -38.01 19.13 -49.42
C LYS A 198 -36.56 19.27 -49.92
N ASN A 199 -36.04 20.49 -49.93
CA ASN A 199 -34.66 20.79 -50.33
C ASN A 199 -33.74 21.02 -49.12
N ASN A 200 -34.31 21.39 -47.96
CA ASN A 200 -33.61 21.66 -46.71
C ASN A 200 -34.33 20.96 -45.53
N PRO A 201 -34.15 19.63 -45.37
CA PRO A 201 -34.72 18.85 -44.27
C PRO A 201 -34.36 19.43 -42.90
N TYR A 202 -35.27 19.34 -41.95
CA TYR A 202 -35.01 19.70 -40.56
C TYR A 202 -34.69 18.43 -39.75
N ARG A 203 -33.52 18.40 -39.11
CA ARG A 203 -33.13 17.37 -38.14
C ARG A 203 -32.71 18.04 -36.85
N VAL A 204 -33.26 17.58 -35.72
CA VAL A 204 -32.86 18.03 -34.39
C VAL A 204 -32.67 16.82 -33.46
N TYR A 205 -31.73 16.96 -32.52
CA TYR A 205 -31.35 15.92 -31.57
C TYR A 205 -31.54 16.41 -30.14
N THR A 206 -32.08 15.55 -29.27
CA THR A 206 -32.40 15.88 -27.88
C THR A 206 -31.24 15.60 -26.91
N THR A 207 -30.03 15.38 -27.42
CA THR A 207 -28.85 14.96 -26.67
C THR A 207 -28.20 16.11 -25.89
N LYS A 208 -28.91 16.58 -24.86
CA LYS A 208 -28.37 17.30 -23.70
C LYS A 208 -29.01 16.76 -22.42
N GLN A 209 -28.54 15.61 -21.98
CA GLN A 209 -28.76 15.12 -20.61
C GLN A 209 -27.39 14.87 -19.97
N GLU A 210 -27.22 15.41 -18.78
CA GLU A 210 -26.09 15.13 -17.91
C GLU A 210 -26.35 13.77 -17.23
N PHE A 211 -25.34 12.90 -17.17
CA PHE A 211 -25.45 11.62 -16.47
C PHE A 211 -25.60 11.88 -14.97
N ASN A 212 -26.50 11.17 -14.28
CA ASN A 212 -26.50 11.17 -12.82
C ASN A 212 -25.53 10.09 -12.34
N ASP A 213 -24.31 10.50 -12.00
CA ASP A 213 -23.22 9.59 -11.67
C ASP A 213 -23.34 8.96 -10.27
N SER A 214 -24.29 9.40 -9.42
CA SER A 214 -24.50 8.84 -8.07
C SER A 214 -24.77 7.34 -8.11
N ASN A 215 -25.73 6.91 -8.93
CA ASN A 215 -26.14 5.50 -9.01
C ASN A 215 -25.01 4.61 -9.54
N LEU A 216 -24.25 5.09 -10.53
CA LEU A 216 -23.09 4.37 -11.06
C LEU A 216 -21.98 4.28 -10.01
N THR A 217 -21.75 5.36 -9.26
CA THR A 217 -20.78 5.40 -8.16
C THR A 217 -21.18 4.42 -7.05
N ASP A 218 -22.44 4.38 -6.63
CA ASP A 218 -22.93 3.44 -5.62
C ASP A 218 -22.79 1.97 -6.05
N ILE A 219 -23.08 1.66 -7.32
CA ILE A 219 -22.87 0.32 -7.90
C ILE A 219 -21.37 -0.03 -7.89
N LEU A 220 -20.51 0.87 -8.35
CA LEU A 220 -19.06 0.64 -8.40
C LEU A 220 -18.43 0.55 -7.01
N VAL A 221 -18.93 1.29 -6.02
CA VAL A 221 -18.51 1.19 -4.60
C VAL A 221 -18.92 -0.14 -3.99
N GLN A 222 -20.13 -0.64 -4.27
CA GLN A 222 -20.55 -1.98 -3.84
C GLN A 222 -19.67 -3.07 -4.45
N ILE A 223 -19.35 -2.96 -5.75
CA ILE A 223 -18.45 -3.92 -6.42
C ILE A 223 -17.03 -3.78 -5.87
N ALA A 224 -16.51 -2.57 -5.68
CA ALA A 224 -15.21 -2.32 -5.07
C ALA A 224 -15.09 -2.98 -3.70
N ASN A 225 -16.09 -2.83 -2.83
CA ASN A 225 -16.14 -3.46 -1.51
C ASN A 225 -16.19 -5.00 -1.58
N SER A 226 -16.82 -5.58 -2.60
CA SER A 226 -16.86 -7.04 -2.81
C SER A 226 -15.58 -7.64 -3.39
N ILE A 227 -14.82 -6.83 -4.14
CA ILE A 227 -13.50 -7.19 -4.70
C ILE A 227 -12.37 -6.91 -3.70
N TYR A 228 -12.58 -5.97 -2.78
CA TYR A 228 -11.56 -5.48 -1.86
C TYR A 228 -10.94 -6.60 -1.01
N LYS A 229 -9.61 -6.59 -0.96
CA LYS A 229 -8.81 -7.44 -0.08
C LYS A 229 -7.73 -6.58 0.55
N GLU A 230 -7.71 -6.54 1.88
CA GLU A 230 -6.62 -5.88 2.60
C GLU A 230 -5.30 -6.65 2.35
N PRO A 231 -4.20 -5.97 1.97
CA PRO A 231 -2.90 -6.63 1.83
C PRO A 231 -2.40 -7.08 3.22
N MET A 232 -1.90 -8.31 3.31
CA MET A 232 -1.34 -8.84 4.55
C MET A 232 0.18 -8.92 4.47
N ASP A 233 0.87 -8.27 5.39
CA ASP A 233 2.32 -8.37 5.53
C ASP A 233 2.76 -9.78 5.95
N ALA A 234 3.88 -10.27 5.42
CA ALA A 234 4.54 -11.44 5.95
C ALA A 234 5.05 -11.19 7.37
N MET A 235 4.98 -12.18 8.24
CA MET A 235 5.45 -12.03 9.63
C MET A 235 5.98 -13.33 10.23
N LEU A 236 6.99 -13.20 11.09
CA LEU A 236 7.45 -14.29 11.95
C LEU A 236 6.36 -14.59 12.99
N ILE A 237 5.80 -15.79 12.94
CA ILE A 237 4.78 -16.29 13.87
C ILE A 237 5.42 -16.88 15.13
N GLN A 238 6.47 -17.69 14.95
CA GLN A 238 7.05 -18.45 16.05
C GLN A 238 8.51 -18.83 15.78
N PHE A 239 9.35 -18.71 16.81
CA PHE A 239 10.67 -19.36 16.88
C PHE A 239 10.52 -20.72 17.59
N ARG A 240 11.03 -21.78 16.96
CA ARG A 240 10.95 -23.18 17.40
C ARG A 240 12.36 -23.77 17.38
N PRO A 241 13.14 -23.63 18.45
CA PRO A 241 14.58 -23.86 18.42
C PRO A 241 14.99 -25.33 18.18
N ASP A 242 14.05 -26.26 18.34
CA ASP A 242 14.23 -27.71 18.14
C ASP A 242 13.89 -28.18 16.72
N ASP A 243 13.16 -27.38 15.94
CA ASP A 243 12.78 -27.70 14.57
C ASP A 243 13.98 -27.60 13.62
N ALA A 244 13.96 -28.38 12.53
CA ALA A 244 15.01 -28.38 11.51
C ALA A 244 15.14 -26.99 10.85
N ASN A 245 13.99 -26.42 10.43
CA ASN A 245 13.79 -25.00 10.15
C ASN A 245 13.13 -24.36 11.40
N PRO A 246 13.83 -23.53 12.19
CA PRO A 246 13.34 -23.07 13.47
C PRO A 246 12.40 -21.85 13.39
N PHE A 247 11.98 -21.40 12.20
CA PHE A 247 11.10 -20.23 12.05
C PHE A 247 9.81 -20.56 11.29
N LEU A 248 8.68 -20.41 11.97
CA LEU A 248 7.37 -20.39 11.32
C LEU A 248 7.09 -18.95 10.87
N ILE A 249 7.08 -18.72 9.56
CA ILE A 249 6.78 -17.42 8.94
C ILE A 249 5.45 -17.56 8.18
N ARG A 250 4.54 -16.61 8.37
CA ARG A 250 3.34 -16.47 7.53
C ARG A 250 3.73 -15.68 6.29
N GLU A 251 3.34 -16.20 5.13
CA GLU A 251 3.48 -15.53 3.84
C GLU A 251 2.59 -14.29 3.73
N GLU A 252 3.07 -13.35 2.93
CA GLU A 252 2.37 -12.14 2.54
C GLU A 252 1.18 -12.45 1.62
N GLN A 253 0.18 -11.57 1.59
CA GLN A 253 -0.95 -11.65 0.67
C GLN A 253 -1.12 -10.31 -0.04
N VAL A 254 -1.18 -10.37 -1.37
CA VAL A 254 -1.42 -9.20 -2.23
C VAL A 254 -2.89 -8.78 -2.10
N GLY A 255 -3.09 -7.52 -1.69
CA GLY A 255 -4.41 -6.91 -1.60
C GLY A 255 -4.98 -6.53 -2.95
N MET A 256 -6.26 -6.18 -2.97
CA MET A 256 -6.99 -5.77 -4.17
C MET A 256 -7.88 -4.57 -3.86
N SER A 257 -7.96 -3.64 -4.80
CA SER A 257 -8.86 -2.47 -4.76
C SER A 257 -9.39 -2.18 -6.17
N LEU A 258 -10.53 -1.50 -6.26
CA LEU A 258 -11.02 -0.94 -7.53
C LEU A 258 -10.84 0.57 -7.50
N ASP A 259 -10.22 1.12 -8.55
CA ASP A 259 -10.30 2.54 -8.83
C ASP A 259 -11.70 2.85 -9.40
N VAL A 260 -12.60 3.22 -8.51
CA VAL A 260 -14.01 3.54 -8.83
C VAL A 260 -14.10 4.68 -9.83
N GLU A 261 -13.26 5.71 -9.74
CA GLU A 261 -13.35 6.90 -10.58
C GLU A 261 -12.86 6.61 -12.01
N SER A 262 -11.74 5.90 -12.15
CA SER A 262 -11.24 5.40 -13.44
C SER A 262 -12.23 4.43 -14.12
N ALA A 263 -12.83 3.52 -13.35
CA ALA A 263 -13.88 2.63 -13.86
C ALA A 263 -15.14 3.41 -14.29
N LYS A 264 -15.58 4.38 -13.50
CA LYS A 264 -16.72 5.26 -13.79
C LYS A 264 -16.52 6.02 -15.10
N GLN A 265 -15.35 6.61 -15.30
CA GLN A 265 -15.02 7.36 -16.51
C GLN A 265 -15.07 6.48 -17.77
N LYS A 266 -14.40 5.31 -17.77
CA LYS A 266 -14.48 4.34 -18.88
C LYS A 266 -15.92 3.92 -19.20
N ILE A 267 -16.74 3.65 -18.18
CA ILE A 267 -18.14 3.25 -18.35
C ILE A 267 -18.99 4.39 -18.94
N LEU A 268 -18.77 5.64 -18.53
CA LEU A 268 -19.46 6.80 -19.08
C LEU A 268 -19.06 7.08 -20.53
N GLU A 269 -17.81 6.84 -20.92
CA GLU A 269 -17.36 6.90 -22.33
C GLU A 269 -18.05 5.83 -23.19
N MET A 270 -18.18 4.60 -22.69
CA MET A 270 -18.93 3.53 -23.38
C MET A 270 -20.43 3.87 -23.50
N ALA A 271 -21.03 4.46 -22.47
CA ALA A 271 -22.43 4.91 -22.51
C ALA A 271 -22.64 6.09 -23.48
N ALA A 272 -21.74 7.08 -23.49
CA ALA A 272 -21.82 8.24 -24.37
C ALA A 272 -21.62 7.88 -25.86
N SER A 273 -20.79 6.88 -26.14
CA SER A 273 -20.59 6.31 -27.49
C SER A 273 -21.66 5.27 -27.89
N GLY A 274 -22.55 4.89 -26.96
CA GLY A 274 -23.59 3.88 -27.19
C GLY A 274 -23.07 2.44 -27.31
N VAL A 275 -21.82 2.19 -26.91
CA VAL A 275 -21.19 0.86 -26.94
C VAL A 275 -21.69 0.05 -25.74
N GLY A 276 -22.55 -0.94 -26.01
CA GLY A 276 -22.97 -1.94 -25.02
C GLY A 276 -22.08 -3.18 -25.02
N GLY A 277 -22.50 -4.21 -24.28
CA GLY A 277 -21.81 -5.50 -24.22
C GLY A 277 -21.31 -5.83 -22.83
N LYS A 278 -19.99 -5.94 -22.65
CA LYS A 278 -19.33 -6.25 -21.37
C LYS A 278 -18.25 -5.22 -21.04
N PHE A 279 -18.11 -4.92 -19.76
CA PHE A 279 -16.99 -4.20 -19.17
C PHE A 279 -16.35 -5.10 -18.12
N GLU A 280 -15.17 -5.65 -18.42
CA GLU A 280 -14.38 -6.38 -17.43
C GLU A 280 -13.72 -5.35 -16.50
N ILE A 281 -13.99 -5.49 -15.22
CA ILE A 281 -13.44 -4.64 -14.17
C ILE A 281 -11.97 -5.03 -13.95
N GLU A 282 -11.11 -4.02 -13.83
CA GLU A 282 -9.66 -4.18 -13.68
C GLU A 282 -9.22 -3.70 -12.28
N PRO A 283 -9.16 -4.59 -11.25
CA PRO A 283 -8.73 -4.19 -9.92
C PRO A 283 -7.23 -3.89 -9.88
N THR A 284 -6.87 -2.84 -9.16
CA THR A 284 -5.48 -2.55 -8.79
C THR A 284 -5.02 -3.50 -7.69
N THR A 285 -3.78 -4.00 -7.79
CA THR A 285 -3.18 -4.81 -6.72
C THR A 285 -2.49 -3.91 -5.71
N ILE A 286 -2.76 -4.15 -4.42
CA ILE A 286 -2.07 -3.46 -3.32
C ILE A 286 -0.96 -4.40 -2.84
N GLN A 287 0.29 -3.99 -3.03
CA GLN A 287 1.42 -4.80 -2.59
C GLN A 287 1.57 -4.73 -1.06
N PRO A 288 1.93 -5.85 -0.40
CA PRO A 288 2.28 -5.87 1.02
C PRO A 288 3.57 -5.06 1.25
N LYS A 289 3.73 -4.51 2.45
CA LYS A 289 4.89 -3.70 2.88
C LYS A 289 6.07 -4.57 3.31
N ILE A 290 5.79 -5.80 3.76
CA ILE A 290 6.80 -6.78 4.17
C ILE A 290 6.57 -8.11 3.45
N THR A 291 7.58 -8.59 2.73
CA THR A 291 7.59 -9.90 2.06
C THR A 291 8.23 -10.98 2.94
N LYS A 292 7.90 -12.26 2.71
CA LYS A 292 8.52 -13.40 3.42
C LYS A 292 10.04 -13.37 3.30
N VAL A 293 10.56 -13.04 2.13
CA VAL A 293 12.01 -12.90 1.88
C VAL A 293 12.64 -11.86 2.81
N GLN A 294 11.97 -10.72 3.08
CA GLN A 294 12.44 -9.71 4.03
C GLN A 294 12.35 -10.16 5.49
N VAL A 295 11.40 -11.05 5.83
CA VAL A 295 11.36 -11.70 7.16
C VAL A 295 12.48 -12.71 7.29
N GLU A 296 12.70 -13.56 6.29
CA GLU A 296 13.77 -14.56 6.23
C GLU A 296 15.16 -13.90 6.31
N GLN A 297 15.38 -12.76 5.65
CA GLN A 297 16.59 -11.95 5.78
C GLN A 297 16.84 -11.42 7.20
N LYS A 298 15.80 -11.29 8.03
CA LYS A 298 15.87 -10.87 9.45
C LYS A 298 16.00 -12.03 10.44
N VAL A 299 15.93 -13.27 9.96
CA VAL A 299 16.14 -14.50 10.75
C VAL A 299 17.10 -15.49 10.07
N ALA A 300 17.96 -14.98 9.17
CA ALA A 300 18.93 -15.75 8.41
C ALA A 300 19.98 -16.40 9.34
N LEU A 301 20.54 -17.53 8.91
CA LEU A 301 21.65 -18.19 9.63
C LEU A 301 22.91 -17.34 9.50
N ARG A 302 23.30 -16.65 10.58
CA ARG A 302 24.54 -15.84 10.61
C ARG A 302 25.76 -16.72 10.82
N ALA A 303 25.66 -17.74 11.67
CA ALA A 303 26.75 -18.69 11.88
C ALA A 303 26.30 -20.04 12.44
N GLU A 304 27.08 -21.07 12.12
CA GLU A 304 27.12 -22.34 12.86
C GLU A 304 28.54 -22.56 13.41
N ALA A 305 28.62 -23.08 14.64
CA ALA A 305 29.83 -23.69 15.16
C ALA A 305 29.52 -25.05 15.78
N SER A 306 30.50 -25.94 15.70
CA SER A 306 30.37 -27.31 16.15
C SER A 306 31.70 -27.84 16.69
N THR A 307 31.63 -28.64 17.74
CA THR A 307 32.79 -29.35 18.31
C THR A 307 32.46 -30.83 18.46
N ALA A 308 33.41 -31.70 18.13
CA ALA A 308 33.23 -33.14 18.23
C ALA A 308 33.20 -33.58 19.70
N ILE A 309 32.21 -34.39 20.08
CA ILE A 309 32.19 -35.07 21.38
C ILE A 309 32.91 -36.41 21.18
N SER A 310 33.94 -36.67 21.99
CA SER A 310 34.75 -37.88 21.86
C SER A 310 33.91 -39.15 21.94
N LYS A 311 34.22 -40.15 21.11
CA LYS A 311 33.62 -41.50 21.19
C LYS A 311 33.94 -42.24 22.51
N TYR A 312 34.87 -41.72 23.29
CA TYR A 312 35.23 -42.17 24.63
C TYR A 312 34.63 -41.29 25.75
N SER A 313 33.80 -40.30 25.40
CA SER A 313 33.13 -39.42 26.37
C SER A 313 32.01 -40.18 27.08
N THR A 314 32.07 -40.22 28.43
CA THR A 314 31.08 -40.93 29.27
C THR A 314 29.67 -40.35 29.11
N ASP A 315 28.63 -41.14 29.35
CA ASP A 315 27.26 -40.66 29.18
C ASP A 315 26.87 -39.55 30.17
N ASN A 316 27.47 -39.52 31.37
CA ASN A 316 27.36 -38.38 32.28
C ASN A 316 27.92 -37.09 31.63
N ARG A 317 29.12 -37.16 31.02
CA ARG A 317 29.71 -36.02 30.29
C ARG A 317 28.84 -35.61 29.09
N ASN A 318 28.30 -36.58 28.36
CA ASN A 318 27.41 -36.35 27.22
C ASN A 318 26.10 -35.67 27.67
N ASN A 319 25.54 -36.08 28.81
CA ASN A 319 24.35 -35.50 29.41
C ASN A 319 24.60 -34.08 29.95
N ASN A 320 25.75 -33.81 30.57
CA ASN A 320 26.15 -32.46 31.00
C ASN A 320 26.20 -31.48 29.82
N ILE A 321 26.70 -31.92 28.66
CA ILE A 321 26.69 -31.13 27.42
C ILE A 321 25.25 -30.93 26.93
N ARG A 322 24.41 -31.97 26.91
CA ARG A 322 22.96 -31.85 26.57
C ARG A 322 22.25 -30.83 27.46
N ILE A 323 22.46 -30.87 28.78
CA ILE A 323 21.82 -29.97 29.75
C ILE A 323 22.28 -28.52 29.58
N SER A 324 23.57 -28.28 29.38
CA SER A 324 24.07 -26.92 29.14
C SER A 324 23.57 -26.35 27.81
N LEU A 325 23.52 -27.14 26.74
CA LEU A 325 22.94 -26.71 25.47
C LEU A 325 21.42 -26.49 25.57
N ALA A 326 20.67 -27.37 26.24
CA ALA A 326 19.23 -27.24 26.41
C ALA A 326 18.81 -25.95 27.16
N LYS A 327 19.66 -25.43 28.07
CA LYS A 327 19.44 -24.13 28.73
C LYS A 327 19.75 -22.92 27.85
N ILE A 328 20.57 -23.09 26.80
CA ILE A 328 20.95 -22.04 25.83
C ILE A 328 20.00 -22.03 24.62
N ASN A 329 19.48 -23.20 24.27
CA ASN A 329 18.54 -23.41 23.18
C ASN A 329 17.25 -22.61 23.39
N GLY A 330 16.82 -21.87 22.37
CA GLY A 330 15.66 -20.99 22.48
C GLY A 330 15.96 -19.58 22.99
N THR A 331 17.22 -19.27 23.36
CA THR A 331 17.59 -17.91 23.77
C THR A 331 17.38 -16.92 22.62
N ILE A 332 16.68 -15.83 22.91
CA ILE A 332 16.56 -14.65 22.06
C ILE A 332 17.31 -13.51 22.77
N LEU A 333 18.10 -12.74 22.03
CA LEU A 333 18.80 -11.55 22.52
C LEU A 333 18.31 -10.32 21.76
N GLU A 334 17.89 -9.29 22.49
CA GLU A 334 17.50 -8.01 21.89
C GLU A 334 18.73 -7.20 21.42
N PRO A 335 18.56 -6.19 20.54
CA PRO A 335 19.63 -5.26 20.17
C PRO A 335 20.28 -4.62 21.41
N GLY A 336 21.60 -4.78 21.54
CA GLY A 336 22.38 -4.28 22.67
C GLY A 336 22.41 -5.17 23.91
N GLU A 337 21.70 -6.31 23.94
CA GLU A 337 21.71 -7.22 25.09
C GLU A 337 23.00 -8.06 25.19
N THR A 338 23.43 -8.37 26.42
CA THR A 338 24.59 -9.23 26.70
C THR A 338 24.16 -10.58 27.27
N LEU A 339 24.51 -11.67 26.58
CA LEU A 339 24.42 -13.02 27.09
C LEU A 339 25.56 -13.28 28.09
N SER A 340 25.25 -13.96 29.20
CA SER A 340 26.22 -14.53 30.14
C SER A 340 25.98 -16.03 30.23
N PHE A 341 27.00 -16.83 29.93
CA PHE A 341 26.88 -18.29 29.91
C PHE A 341 26.52 -18.83 31.30
N ASN A 342 27.11 -18.28 32.36
CA ASN A 342 26.81 -18.66 33.74
C ASN A 342 25.43 -18.18 34.21
N LYS A 343 24.93 -17.03 33.75
CA LYS A 343 23.56 -16.57 34.01
C LYS A 343 22.52 -17.51 33.37
N VAL A 344 22.78 -17.99 32.16
CA VAL A 344 21.88 -18.87 31.39
C VAL A 344 21.94 -20.33 31.89
N VAL A 345 23.14 -20.89 32.07
CA VAL A 345 23.32 -22.32 32.42
C VAL A 345 23.17 -22.58 33.93
N GLY A 346 23.45 -21.58 34.77
CA GLY A 346 23.35 -21.66 36.24
C GLY A 346 24.41 -22.55 36.91
N PRO A 347 24.29 -22.80 38.23
CA PRO A 347 25.24 -23.64 38.97
C PRO A 347 25.26 -25.10 38.51
N ARG A 348 26.45 -25.69 38.42
CA ARG A 348 26.65 -27.08 37.99
C ARG A 348 26.60 -27.97 39.24
N THR A 349 25.42 -28.52 39.51
CA THR A 349 25.14 -29.31 40.72
C THR A 349 24.18 -30.46 40.40
N ILE A 350 24.21 -31.52 41.19
CA ILE A 350 23.30 -32.67 41.06
C ILE A 350 21.83 -32.21 41.11
N LYS A 351 21.49 -31.29 42.03
CA LYS A 351 20.15 -30.68 42.14
C LYS A 351 19.74 -29.89 40.89
N ALA A 352 20.69 -29.36 40.11
CA ALA A 352 20.44 -28.68 38.85
C ALA A 352 20.45 -29.62 37.63
N GLY A 353 20.44 -30.94 37.87
CA GLY A 353 20.36 -32.00 36.85
C GLY A 353 21.72 -32.47 36.31
N PHE A 354 22.84 -31.85 36.70
CA PHE A 354 24.16 -32.23 36.22
C PHE A 354 24.68 -33.51 36.89
N PHE A 355 25.58 -34.21 36.21
CA PHE A 355 26.19 -35.46 36.64
C PHE A 355 27.69 -35.28 36.93
N GLU A 356 28.25 -36.16 37.74
CA GLU A 356 29.70 -36.31 37.91
C GLU A 356 30.34 -36.86 36.63
N ALA A 357 31.34 -36.15 36.12
CA ALA A 357 32.07 -36.47 34.91
C ALA A 357 33.44 -35.78 34.93
N ASP A 358 34.38 -36.25 34.12
CA ASP A 358 35.73 -35.69 34.12
C ASP A 358 35.78 -34.28 33.51
N GLU A 359 36.47 -33.38 34.22
CA GLU A 359 36.70 -31.99 33.89
C GLU A 359 38.18 -31.60 34.03
N MET A 360 38.57 -30.54 33.31
CA MET A 360 39.94 -30.04 33.28
C MET A 360 40.10 -28.91 34.30
N VAL A 361 40.70 -29.20 35.46
CA VAL A 361 40.89 -28.23 36.55
C VAL A 361 42.38 -27.97 36.72
N LYS A 362 42.80 -26.71 36.55
CA LYS A 362 44.21 -26.26 36.58
C LYS A 362 45.15 -26.97 35.58
N GLY A 363 44.61 -27.77 34.65
CA GLY A 363 45.36 -28.51 33.65
C GLY A 363 45.46 -30.01 33.92
N ASP A 364 45.01 -30.50 35.07
CA ASP A 364 44.87 -31.92 35.37
C ASP A 364 43.39 -32.35 35.20
N LEU A 365 43.17 -33.64 34.92
CA LEU A 365 41.84 -34.22 34.73
C LEU A 365 41.31 -34.72 36.07
N VAL A 366 40.16 -34.20 36.51
CA VAL A 366 39.52 -34.57 37.79
C VAL A 366 38.03 -34.82 37.58
N THR A 367 37.45 -35.75 38.33
CA THR A 367 36.00 -36.00 38.28
C THR A 367 35.27 -34.91 39.07
N GLY A 368 34.31 -34.23 38.42
CA GLY A 368 33.57 -33.11 39.01
C GLY A 368 32.13 -33.00 38.47
N VAL A 369 31.28 -32.23 39.15
CA VAL A 369 29.86 -32.10 38.74
C VAL A 369 29.73 -31.09 37.61
N GLY A 370 29.26 -31.54 36.45
CA GLY A 370 29.13 -30.71 35.25
C GLY A 370 30.29 -30.84 34.26
N GLY A 371 31.18 -31.82 34.43
CA GLY A 371 32.26 -32.09 33.47
C GLY A 371 31.73 -32.23 32.04
N GLY A 372 32.38 -31.51 31.11
CA GLY A 372 31.95 -31.33 29.72
C GLY A 372 31.36 -29.95 29.37
N VAL A 373 30.82 -29.18 30.34
CA VAL A 373 30.09 -27.92 30.05
C VAL A 373 30.94 -26.85 29.34
N CYS A 374 32.26 -26.80 29.58
CA CYS A 374 33.16 -25.87 28.88
C CYS A 374 33.22 -26.09 27.35
N GLN A 375 32.86 -27.29 26.87
CA GLN A 375 32.72 -27.58 25.45
C GLN A 375 31.52 -26.84 24.82
N SER A 376 30.41 -26.74 25.55
CA SER A 376 29.25 -25.92 25.15
C SER A 376 29.60 -24.43 25.12
N SER A 377 30.35 -23.93 26.11
CA SER A 377 30.84 -22.54 26.16
C SER A 377 31.76 -22.21 24.97
N SER A 378 32.77 -23.04 24.73
CA SER A 378 33.69 -22.88 23.60
C SER A 378 32.98 -22.93 22.25
N THR A 379 31.97 -23.81 22.10
CA THR A 379 31.14 -23.86 20.89
C THR A 379 30.30 -22.58 20.73
N LEU A 380 29.78 -22.01 21.82
CA LEU A 380 29.01 -20.76 21.79
C LEU A 380 29.89 -19.56 21.46
N TYR A 381 31.11 -19.49 22.01
CA TYR A 381 32.12 -18.49 21.67
C TYR A 381 32.47 -18.50 20.18
N GLN A 382 32.72 -19.68 19.61
CA GLN A 382 32.97 -19.81 18.18
C GLN A 382 31.77 -19.42 17.32
N ALA A 383 30.54 -19.74 17.76
CA ALA A 383 29.34 -19.31 17.06
C ALA A 383 29.13 -17.79 17.15
N ALA A 384 29.35 -17.19 18.32
CA ALA A 384 29.20 -15.75 18.57
C ALA A 384 30.19 -14.92 17.74
N LEU A 385 31.48 -15.30 17.71
CA LEU A 385 32.49 -14.66 16.85
C LEU A 385 32.09 -14.73 15.38
N LYS A 386 31.74 -15.93 14.87
CA LYS A 386 31.33 -16.11 13.47
C LYS A 386 30.03 -15.37 13.12
N ALA A 387 29.14 -15.16 14.09
CA ALA A 387 27.90 -14.40 13.92
C ALA A 387 28.11 -12.88 13.96
N GLY A 388 29.33 -12.38 14.20
CA GLY A 388 29.62 -10.96 14.34
C GLY A 388 29.10 -10.36 15.65
N MET A 389 29.08 -11.13 16.73
CA MET A 389 28.79 -10.64 18.08
C MET A 389 30.06 -10.08 18.73
N SER A 390 29.92 -9.03 19.54
CA SER A 390 31.04 -8.49 20.31
C SER A 390 31.29 -9.35 21.55
N ILE A 391 32.48 -9.95 21.66
CA ILE A 391 32.88 -10.67 22.88
C ILE A 391 33.21 -9.65 23.96
N THR A 392 32.68 -9.86 25.16
CA THR A 392 32.77 -8.91 26.30
C THR A 392 33.41 -9.51 27.54
N ASP A 393 33.49 -10.84 27.62
CA ASP A 393 34.20 -11.57 28.69
C ASP A 393 34.53 -12.98 28.19
N ARG A 394 35.77 -13.45 28.37
CA ARG A 394 36.26 -14.77 27.94
C ARG A 394 37.64 -15.05 28.55
N ASP A 395 37.77 -16.19 29.23
CA ASP A 395 39.04 -16.80 29.64
C ASP A 395 39.39 -18.04 28.80
N ILE A 396 40.68 -18.35 28.68
CA ILE A 396 41.17 -19.64 28.16
C ILE A 396 41.20 -20.73 29.24
N HIS A 397 41.19 -22.00 28.83
CA HIS A 397 41.65 -23.10 29.67
C HIS A 397 43.16 -22.98 29.91
N SER A 398 43.63 -23.40 31.08
CA SER A 398 45.07 -23.34 31.43
C SER A 398 45.96 -24.30 30.63
N ALA A 399 45.38 -25.16 29.79
CA ALA A 399 46.05 -26.04 28.86
C ALA A 399 45.16 -26.26 27.61
N PRO A 400 45.72 -26.58 26.42
CA PRO A 400 44.94 -26.82 25.22
C PRO A 400 43.91 -27.96 25.35
N VAL A 401 42.68 -27.71 24.92
CA VAL A 401 41.59 -28.71 24.94
C VAL A 401 41.52 -29.53 23.64
N LEU A 402 41.16 -30.81 23.73
CA LEU A 402 41.17 -31.74 22.60
C LEU A 402 39.96 -31.64 21.65
N TYR A 403 38.92 -30.87 21.99
CA TYR A 403 37.66 -30.81 21.23
C TYR A 403 37.59 -29.63 20.24
N THR A 404 38.61 -28.76 20.18
CA THR A 404 38.69 -27.64 19.23
C THR A 404 40.14 -27.16 19.06
N GLU A 405 40.40 -26.21 18.16
CA GLU A 405 41.73 -25.63 17.96
C GLU A 405 42.13 -24.70 19.11
N LYS A 406 43.44 -24.49 19.28
CA LYS A 406 43.97 -23.53 20.27
C LYS A 406 43.45 -22.12 19.97
N GLY A 407 43.06 -21.39 21.01
CA GLY A 407 42.49 -20.04 20.94
C GLY A 407 40.99 -20.01 20.62
N PHE A 408 40.38 -21.14 20.20
CA PHE A 408 38.94 -21.23 19.94
C PHE A 408 38.13 -21.68 21.17
N ASP A 409 38.78 -21.81 22.34
CA ASP A 409 38.14 -22.17 23.60
C ASP A 409 37.71 -20.95 24.42
N ALA A 410 36.69 -21.16 25.24
CA ALA A 410 36.21 -20.23 26.26
C ALA A 410 35.84 -21.04 27.51
N THR A 411 36.69 -21.00 28.54
CA THR A 411 36.46 -21.75 29.77
C THR A 411 35.39 -21.07 30.63
N VAL A 412 34.70 -21.86 31.47
CA VAL A 412 33.66 -21.38 32.38
C VAL A 412 33.67 -22.19 33.68
N PHE A 413 33.50 -21.50 34.81
CA PHE A 413 33.44 -22.09 36.14
C PHE A 413 32.50 -21.26 37.02
N LEU A 414 31.64 -21.92 37.80
CA LEU A 414 30.72 -21.23 38.71
C LEU A 414 30.60 -21.99 40.03
N SER A 415 31.33 -21.53 41.04
CA SER A 415 31.13 -21.88 42.44
C SER A 415 30.66 -20.65 43.24
N ARG A 416 30.52 -20.80 44.57
CA ARG A 416 30.23 -19.69 45.49
C ARG A 416 31.32 -18.61 45.47
N ASP A 417 32.58 -19.03 45.39
CA ASP A 417 33.75 -18.19 45.68
C ASP A 417 34.62 -17.91 44.44
N ARG A 418 34.25 -18.47 43.26
CA ARG A 418 34.92 -18.25 41.98
C ARG A 418 33.91 -18.31 40.82
N ASN A 419 33.91 -17.27 40.00
CA ASN A 419 33.09 -17.15 38.79
C ASN A 419 34.01 -16.81 37.60
N ILE A 420 34.13 -17.72 36.65
CA ILE A 420 34.71 -17.49 35.31
C ILE A 420 33.58 -17.72 34.32
N ASP A 421 33.33 -16.73 33.47
CA ASP A 421 32.15 -16.68 32.63
C ASP A 421 32.52 -16.37 31.19
N PHE A 422 31.62 -16.72 30.27
CA PHE A 422 31.74 -16.33 28.88
C PHE A 422 30.57 -15.39 28.55
N LYS A 423 30.88 -14.18 28.07
CA LYS A 423 29.89 -13.15 27.74
C LYS A 423 30.09 -12.55 26.36
N PHE A 424 28.99 -12.34 25.64
CA PHE A 424 28.98 -11.60 24.39
C PHE A 424 27.74 -10.72 24.27
N LYS A 425 27.87 -9.63 23.53
CA LYS A 425 26.82 -8.64 23.29
C LYS A 425 26.28 -8.76 21.86
N ASN A 426 24.96 -8.73 21.71
CA ASN A 426 24.33 -8.48 20.43
C ASN A 426 24.57 -7.01 20.04
N THR A 427 25.52 -6.80 19.13
CA THR A 427 25.87 -5.47 18.59
C THR A 427 25.15 -5.13 17.28
N SER A 428 24.14 -5.91 16.88
CA SER A 428 23.37 -5.67 15.66
C SER A 428 22.02 -4.99 15.92
N SER A 429 21.45 -4.43 14.85
CA SER A 429 20.13 -3.78 14.78
C SER A 429 18.95 -4.72 15.03
N SER A 430 19.15 -6.04 14.93
CA SER A 430 18.09 -7.05 15.02
C SER A 430 18.16 -7.86 16.31
N ARG A 431 17.06 -8.58 16.59
CA ARG A 431 17.11 -9.76 17.46
C ARG A 431 18.10 -10.79 16.94
N ILE A 432 18.67 -11.54 17.87
CA ILE A 432 19.49 -12.72 17.62
C ILE A 432 18.81 -13.93 18.27
N TYR A 433 18.73 -15.05 17.56
CA TYR A 433 18.06 -16.28 18.01
C TYR A 433 19.07 -17.44 18.03
N ILE A 434 19.07 -18.24 19.11
CA ILE A 434 20.09 -19.28 19.33
C ILE A 434 19.42 -20.67 19.42
N THR A 435 19.91 -21.61 18.60
CA THR A 435 19.59 -23.04 18.75
C THR A 435 20.85 -23.82 19.13
N ALA A 436 20.74 -24.72 20.10
CA ALA A 436 21.89 -25.34 20.75
C ALA A 436 21.59 -26.83 21.06
N HIS A 437 22.33 -27.74 20.42
CA HIS A 437 21.93 -29.16 20.31
C HIS A 437 23.13 -30.11 20.35
N VAL A 438 22.95 -31.29 20.97
CA VAL A 438 23.81 -32.44 20.70
C VAL A 438 23.19 -33.26 19.57
N ILE A 439 23.83 -33.26 18.41
CA ILE A 439 23.40 -34.03 17.23
C ILE A 439 24.28 -35.26 17.01
N LYS A 440 23.81 -36.20 16.17
CA LYS A 440 24.65 -37.28 15.64
C LYS A 440 25.59 -36.72 14.57
N GLY A 441 26.84 -37.17 14.57
CA GLY A 441 27.81 -36.89 13.50
C GLY A 441 27.77 -37.94 12.39
N SER A 442 28.69 -37.82 11.43
CA SER A 442 28.74 -38.65 10.21
C SER A 442 29.07 -40.13 10.45
N SER A 443 29.58 -40.50 11.63
CA SER A 443 29.92 -41.89 11.98
C SER A 443 28.95 -42.46 13.02
N LYS A 444 28.73 -43.78 12.97
CA LYS A 444 27.98 -44.51 14.01
C LYS A 444 28.57 -44.21 15.39
N ASN A 445 27.72 -43.80 16.33
CA ASN A 445 28.06 -43.35 17.69
C ASN A 445 28.89 -42.06 17.81
N SER A 446 29.15 -41.32 16.72
CA SER A 446 29.72 -39.97 16.83
C SER A 446 28.65 -38.96 17.26
N LEU A 447 29.01 -38.05 18.18
CA LEU A 447 28.15 -36.97 18.67
C LEU A 447 28.85 -35.63 18.45
N ILE A 448 28.06 -34.58 18.19
CA ILE A 448 28.55 -33.23 17.91
C ILE A 448 27.76 -32.25 18.78
N CYS A 449 28.49 -31.43 19.55
CA CYS A 449 27.95 -30.23 20.18
C CYS A 449 27.82 -29.16 19.09
N ARG A 450 26.61 -28.73 18.74
CA ARG A 450 26.33 -27.76 17.67
C ARG A 450 25.55 -26.57 18.20
N ILE A 451 25.95 -25.36 17.82
CA ILE A 451 25.20 -24.13 18.07
C ILE A 451 25.04 -23.35 16.76
N ARG A 452 23.81 -22.94 16.45
CA ARG A 452 23.44 -22.08 15.31
C ARG A 452 22.91 -20.76 15.84
N ILE A 453 23.40 -19.65 15.29
CA ILE A 453 22.99 -18.29 15.62
C ILE A 453 22.35 -17.64 14.39
N TYR A 454 21.14 -17.14 14.56
CA TYR A 454 20.29 -16.55 13.54
C TYR A 454 19.97 -15.09 13.83
N GLY A 455 19.64 -14.30 12.81
CA GLY A 455 19.20 -12.90 12.92
C GLY A 455 19.28 -12.18 11.58
N GLU A 456 19.44 -10.86 11.59
CA GLU A 456 19.65 -10.09 10.37
C GLU A 456 20.93 -10.54 9.64
N SER A 457 20.79 -10.75 8.33
CA SER A 457 21.81 -11.30 7.44
C SER A 457 23.12 -10.50 7.49
N LEU A 458 24.24 -11.20 7.36
CA LEU A 458 25.58 -10.61 7.33
C LEU A 458 25.92 -9.90 6.01
N GLY A 459 25.03 -9.96 5.02
CA GLY A 459 25.23 -9.47 3.65
C GLY A 459 25.34 -10.62 2.64
N ASP A 460 25.14 -10.31 1.36
CA ASP A 460 25.19 -11.34 0.31
C ASP A 460 26.59 -11.98 0.20
N GLY A 461 26.60 -13.31 0.17
CA GLY A 461 27.82 -14.13 0.14
C GLY A 461 28.71 -14.06 1.39
N VAL A 462 28.32 -13.36 2.47
CA VAL A 462 29.20 -13.09 3.62
C VAL A 462 29.23 -14.25 4.61
N ILE A 463 30.43 -14.77 4.90
CA ILE A 463 30.68 -15.86 5.86
C ILE A 463 31.95 -15.56 6.67
N TYR A 464 31.88 -15.65 8.00
CA TYR A 464 33.07 -15.60 8.86
C TYR A 464 33.61 -17.00 9.19
N LYS A 465 34.93 -17.14 9.21
CA LYS A 465 35.67 -18.34 9.63
C LYS A 465 36.72 -17.97 10.67
N LEU A 466 37.06 -18.90 11.55
CA LEU A 466 38.16 -18.73 12.51
C LEU A 466 39.43 -19.36 11.93
N LYS A 467 40.59 -18.88 12.39
CA LYS A 467 41.92 -19.45 12.09
C LYS A 467 42.78 -19.36 13.35
N SER A 468 43.34 -20.50 13.77
CA SER A 468 44.37 -20.55 14.82
C SER A 468 45.76 -20.41 14.18
N VAL A 469 46.67 -19.71 14.85
CA VAL A 469 48.10 -19.67 14.50
C VAL A 469 48.90 -19.91 15.77
N THR A 470 49.75 -20.93 15.79
CA THR A 470 50.75 -21.08 16.85
C THR A 470 51.92 -20.16 16.51
N ASP A 471 52.03 -19.03 17.21
CA ASP A 471 53.12 -18.06 17.03
C ASP A 471 54.44 -18.61 17.57
N GLN A 472 54.37 -19.35 18.68
CA GLN A 472 55.53 -19.89 19.39
C GLN A 472 55.14 -21.15 20.15
N VAL A 473 56.04 -22.15 20.17
CA VAL A 473 55.98 -23.26 21.13
C VAL A 473 56.86 -22.90 22.33
N LEU A 474 56.30 -22.98 23.52
CA LEU A 474 57.00 -22.78 24.79
C LEU A 474 57.41 -24.15 25.33
N LYS A 475 58.64 -24.28 25.80
CA LYS A 475 59.14 -25.51 26.44
C LYS A 475 59.64 -25.17 27.84
N THR A 476 59.71 -26.18 28.70
CA THR A 476 60.37 -26.09 30.00
C THR A 476 61.13 -27.37 30.29
N ASP A 477 62.37 -27.23 30.74
CA ASP A 477 63.21 -28.32 31.23
C ASP A 477 63.14 -28.41 32.77
N GLU A 478 62.24 -27.64 33.40
CA GLU A 478 61.97 -27.67 34.83
C GLU A 478 61.42 -29.05 35.27
N ILE A 479 61.96 -29.52 36.39
CA ILE A 479 61.56 -30.76 37.06
C ILE A 479 61.06 -30.41 38.46
N ILE A 480 59.81 -30.75 38.76
CA ILE A 480 59.20 -30.55 40.07
C ILE A 480 59.12 -31.88 40.81
N TYR A 481 59.71 -31.93 42.00
CA TYR A 481 59.53 -33.02 42.95
C TYR A 481 58.33 -32.73 43.85
N VAL A 482 57.29 -33.55 43.72
CA VAL A 482 56.06 -33.49 44.51
C VAL A 482 56.17 -34.51 45.65
N PRO A 483 56.12 -34.09 46.93
CA PRO A 483 56.21 -35.01 48.05
C PRO A 483 55.07 -36.02 48.05
N ASP A 484 55.42 -37.31 48.01
CA ASP A 484 54.50 -38.42 48.22
C ASP A 484 54.26 -38.59 49.72
N LYS A 485 53.15 -38.00 50.19
CA LYS A 485 52.77 -37.98 51.60
C LYS A 485 52.05 -39.26 52.04
N GLU A 486 51.31 -39.86 51.13
CA GLU A 486 50.54 -41.09 51.37
C GLU A 486 51.39 -42.34 51.09
N GLN A 487 52.55 -42.18 50.43
CA GLN A 487 53.57 -43.20 50.16
C GLN A 487 53.09 -44.34 49.24
N GLU A 488 52.06 -44.06 48.42
CA GLU A 488 51.50 -44.99 47.42
C GLU A 488 52.45 -45.26 46.24
N CYS A 489 53.40 -44.35 46.00
CA CYS A 489 54.27 -44.37 44.83
C CYS A 489 55.75 -44.54 45.17
N VAL A 490 56.25 -43.90 46.21
CA VAL A 490 57.63 -43.95 46.72
C VAL A 490 57.68 -43.65 48.22
N VAL A 491 58.56 -44.33 48.97
CA VAL A 491 58.60 -44.22 50.44
C VAL A 491 59.72 -43.30 50.90
N TYR A 492 60.94 -43.54 50.40
CA TYR A 492 62.15 -42.88 50.90
C TYR A 492 62.56 -41.65 50.08
N LYS A 493 63.22 -40.67 50.69
CA LYS A 493 63.58 -39.39 50.05
C LYS A 493 64.53 -39.47 48.86
N ASP A 494 65.28 -40.56 48.74
CA ASP A 494 66.13 -40.86 47.57
C ASP A 494 65.36 -41.58 46.45
N GLU A 495 64.13 -42.02 46.70
CA GLU A 495 63.26 -42.67 45.72
C GLU A 495 62.37 -41.64 45.01
N THR A 496 62.33 -41.72 43.68
CA THR A 496 61.45 -40.89 42.85
C THR A 496 60.76 -41.71 41.76
N LYS A 497 59.54 -41.31 41.39
CA LYS A 497 58.72 -42.01 40.39
C LYS A 497 57.99 -40.98 39.52
N LEU A 498 58.09 -41.12 38.19
CA LEU A 498 57.50 -40.19 37.24
C LEU A 498 55.98 -40.07 37.46
N LYS A 499 55.51 -38.86 37.76
CA LYS A 499 54.10 -38.53 37.98
C LYS A 499 53.45 -37.99 36.70
N ARG A 500 54.10 -37.02 36.04
CA ARG A 500 53.65 -36.43 34.76
C ARG A 500 54.86 -36.03 33.93
N LYS A 501 54.85 -36.29 32.62
CA LYS A 501 55.87 -35.76 31.70
C LYS A 501 55.63 -34.25 31.47
N ALA A 502 56.67 -33.52 31.08
CA ALA A 502 56.49 -32.15 30.60
C ALA A 502 55.51 -32.08 29.42
N GLU A 503 54.74 -30.99 29.35
CA GLU A 503 53.83 -30.68 28.25
C GLU A 503 54.24 -29.32 27.64
N ASP A 504 54.38 -29.27 26.32
CA ASP A 504 54.66 -28.04 25.58
C ASP A 504 53.53 -27.01 25.81
N GLY A 505 53.94 -25.77 26.05
CA GLY A 505 53.08 -24.58 26.04
C GLY A 505 53.07 -23.91 24.67
N TYR A 506 52.22 -22.91 24.48
CA TYR A 506 52.02 -22.26 23.19
C TYR A 506 51.61 -20.79 23.35
N ILE A 507 52.17 -19.92 22.52
CA ILE A 507 51.56 -18.61 22.22
C ILE A 507 50.76 -18.75 20.93
N VAL A 508 49.49 -18.33 20.95
CA VAL A 508 48.55 -18.61 19.86
C VAL A 508 47.74 -17.37 19.50
N SER A 509 47.84 -16.91 18.26
CA SER A 509 47.00 -15.83 17.72
C SER A 509 45.74 -16.38 17.05
N THR A 510 44.56 -15.93 17.48
CA THR A 510 43.25 -16.27 16.90
C THR A 510 42.79 -15.17 15.95
N TYR A 511 42.48 -15.53 14.72
CA TYR A 511 41.99 -14.60 13.70
C TYR A 511 40.55 -14.91 13.28
N LEU A 512 39.75 -13.86 13.10
CA LEU A 512 38.45 -13.91 12.44
C LEU A 512 38.62 -13.47 10.98
N ARG A 513 38.24 -14.34 10.05
CA ARG A 513 38.36 -14.12 8.61
C ARG A 513 36.98 -13.91 8.00
N LYS A 514 36.77 -12.77 7.36
CA LYS A 514 35.56 -12.43 6.62
C LYS A 514 35.72 -12.83 5.16
N TYR A 515 34.86 -13.71 4.69
CA TYR A 515 34.77 -14.09 3.29
C TYR A 515 33.51 -13.47 2.67
N GLN A 516 33.59 -13.06 1.41
CA GLN A 516 32.44 -12.66 0.59
C GLN A 516 32.52 -13.36 -0.77
N HIS A 517 31.46 -14.09 -1.14
CA HIS A 517 31.39 -14.96 -2.33
C HIS A 517 32.60 -15.91 -2.46
N GLY A 518 33.16 -16.35 -1.33
CA GLY A 518 34.33 -17.23 -1.25
C GLY A 518 35.69 -16.52 -1.20
N ASN A 519 35.77 -15.22 -1.53
CA ASN A 519 37.01 -14.43 -1.47
C ASN A 519 37.26 -13.92 -0.05
N LEU A 520 38.52 -13.90 0.41
CA LEU A 520 38.91 -13.30 1.69
C LEU A 520 38.92 -11.76 1.56
N ILE A 521 38.12 -11.07 2.37
CA ILE A 521 37.99 -9.60 2.35
C ILE A 521 38.68 -8.96 3.56
N GLU A 522 38.67 -9.62 4.72
CA GLU A 522 39.13 -9.07 5.99
C GLU A 522 39.73 -10.19 6.86
N GLU A 523 40.83 -9.92 7.56
CA GLU A 523 41.40 -10.79 8.60
C GLU A 523 41.68 -9.94 9.85
N THR A 524 40.92 -10.18 10.92
CA THR A 524 40.98 -9.42 12.19
C THR A 524 41.60 -10.29 13.29
N LEU A 525 42.60 -9.78 14.01
CA LEU A 525 43.11 -10.44 15.22
C LEU A 525 42.08 -10.31 16.35
N ILE A 526 41.73 -11.42 17.00
CA ILE A 526 40.72 -11.50 18.07
C ILE A 526 41.37 -11.69 19.45
N SER A 527 42.30 -12.64 19.56
CA SER A 527 43.04 -12.93 20.79
C SER A 527 44.47 -13.31 20.48
N ARG A 528 45.35 -13.15 21.46
CA ARG A 528 46.69 -13.75 21.49
C ARG A 528 46.88 -14.42 22.85
N ASP A 529 46.75 -15.73 22.86
CA ASP A 529 46.55 -16.55 24.05
C ASP A 529 47.84 -17.27 24.46
N GLU A 530 48.13 -17.34 25.76
CA GLU A 530 49.28 -18.05 26.33
C GLU A 530 48.83 -19.31 27.08
N TYR A 531 49.15 -20.48 26.54
CA TYR A 531 49.11 -21.74 27.27
C TYR A 531 50.49 -22.01 27.86
N LYS A 532 50.61 -22.04 29.18
CA LYS A 532 51.89 -22.25 29.85
C LYS A 532 52.38 -23.69 29.68
N PRO A 533 53.68 -23.92 29.46
CA PRO A 533 54.25 -25.27 29.47
C PRO A 533 54.12 -25.85 30.88
N LYS A 534 53.93 -27.17 30.98
CA LYS A 534 53.97 -27.86 32.28
C LYS A 534 55.34 -28.53 32.48
N PRO A 535 55.95 -28.42 33.66
CA PRO A 535 57.17 -29.15 33.99
C PRO A 535 56.93 -30.65 34.11
N THR A 536 58.03 -31.41 34.06
CA THR A 536 58.00 -32.84 34.42
C THR A 536 57.84 -32.95 35.93
N GLU A 537 56.82 -33.67 36.39
CA GLU A 537 56.61 -33.93 37.81
C GLU A 537 57.05 -35.35 38.16
N TYR A 538 57.78 -35.48 39.27
CA TYR A 538 58.07 -36.76 39.93
C TYR A 538 57.44 -36.75 41.31
N TRP A 539 56.85 -37.88 41.72
CA TRP A 539 56.68 -38.19 43.13
C TRP A 539 58.06 -38.38 43.76
N GLN A 540 58.27 -37.86 44.97
CA GLN A 540 59.46 -38.09 45.79
C GLN A 540 59.02 -38.58 47.17
N GLY A 541 59.65 -39.65 47.68
CA GLY A 541 59.31 -40.20 48.99
C GLY A 541 59.56 -39.22 50.13
N THR A 542 58.86 -39.39 51.25
CA THR A 542 58.88 -38.44 52.37
C THR A 542 59.72 -38.90 53.57
N THR A 543 60.04 -40.19 53.66
CA THR A 543 60.75 -40.82 54.79
C THR A 543 62.27 -40.78 54.61
N TYR A 544 63.04 -40.58 55.69
CA TYR A 544 64.49 -40.83 55.69
C TYR A 544 64.75 -42.31 55.98
N ARG A 545 65.76 -42.90 55.32
CA ARG A 545 66.29 -44.23 55.66
C ARG A 545 67.12 -44.17 56.94
#